data_AF-A0A2H5WP92-F1
#
_entry.id   AF-A0A2H5WP92-F1
#
_cell.length_a   1.000
_cell.length_b   1.000
_cell.length_c   1.000
_cell.angle_alpha   90.00
_cell.angle_beta   90.00
_cell.angle_gamma   90.00
#
_symmetry.space_group_name_H-M   'P 1'
#
loop_
_entity.id
_entity.type
_entity.pdbx_description
1 polymer ?
#
loop_
_entity_poly.entity_id
_entity_poly.type
_entity_poly.pdbx_seq_one_letter_code
_entity_poly.pdbx_strand_id
1 'polypeptide(L)' 'MRLIVPQALAVGSVVELSFSLLNAEQPVRAKAEVRYARELSSGQWAIGVRFTEMARTDAHWLVRLFP' A
#
# COMPACT_ATOMS: atom_id res chain seq x y z
N MET A 1 0.01 -5.95 0.11
CA MET A 1 0.56 -5.16 1.24
C MET A 1 -0.56 -4.88 2.25
N ARG A 2 -0.29 -4.87 3.56
CA ARG A 2 -1.26 -4.48 4.60
C ARG A 2 -0.91 -3.09 5.12
N LEU A 3 -1.89 -2.19 5.21
CA LEU A 3 -1.73 -0.83 5.74
C LEU A 3 -2.70 -0.60 6.90
N ILE A 4 -2.32 0.27 7.84
CA ILE A 4 -3.21 0.77 8.89
C ILE A 4 -3.62 2.19 8.54
N VAL A 5 -4.93 2.45 8.49
CA VAL A 5 -5.51 3.74 8.11
C VAL A 5 -6.52 4.20 9.16
N PRO A 6 -6.73 5.52 9.33
CA PRO A 6 -7.63 6.05 10.36
C PRO A 6 -9.11 5.86 10.02
N GLN A 7 -9.45 5.55 8.77
CA GLN A 7 -10.83 5.40 8.30
C GLN A 7 -10.99 4.20 7.37
N ALA A 8 -12.19 3.65 7.30
CA ALA A 8 -12.52 2.59 6.37
C ALA A 8 -12.34 3.05 4.91
N LEU A 9 -11.79 2.17 4.09
CA LEU A 9 -11.77 2.32 2.64
C LEU A 9 -12.55 1.16 2.01
N ALA A 10 -13.34 1.46 0.98
CA ALA A 10 -14.17 0.46 0.34
C ALA A 10 -13.32 -0.54 -0.45
N VAL A 11 -13.70 -1.82 -0.41
CA VAL A 11 -13.08 -2.85 -1.24
C VAL A 11 -13.39 -2.54 -2.72
N GLY A 12 -12.37 -2.65 -3.57
CA GLY A 12 -12.41 -2.25 -4.98
C GLY A 12 -12.01 -0.80 -5.23
N SER A 13 -11.90 0.05 -4.19
CA SER A 13 -11.40 1.41 -4.37
C SER A 13 -9.93 1.41 -4.79
N VAL A 14 -9.58 2.34 -5.67
CA VAL A 14 -8.20 2.63 -6.05
C VAL A 14 -7.67 3.76 -5.17
N VAL A 15 -6.49 3.56 -4.61
CA VAL A 15 -5.79 4.52 -3.76
C VAL A 15 -4.42 4.83 -4.34
N GLU A 16 -3.98 6.07 -4.18
CA GLU A 16 -2.59 6.46 -4.41
C GLU A 16 -1.79 6.27 -3.12
N LEU A 17 -0.64 5.63 -3.24
CA LEU A 17 0.27 5.34 -2.16
C LEU A 17 1.58 6.07 -2.44
N SER A 18 2.06 6.78 -1.43
CA SER A 18 3.40 7.37 -1.41
C SER A 18 4.09 6.93 -0.12
N PHE A 19 5.19 6.21 -0.25
CA PHE A 19 5.93 5.70 0.92
C PHE A 19 7.43 5.72 0.65
N SER A 20 8.20 5.98 1.70
CA SER A 20 9.66 5.96 1.63
C SER A 20 10.17 4.56 1.95
N LEU A 21 11.06 4.05 1.10
CA LEU A 21 11.87 2.87 1.43
C LEU A 21 13.09 3.31 2.22
N LEU A 22 13.58 2.45 3.12
CA LEU A 22 14.79 2.72 3.89
C LEU A 22 15.96 2.85 2.90
N ASN A 23 16.69 3.97 2.96
CA ASN A 23 17.80 4.34 2.06
C ASN A 23 17.41 4.67 0.61
N ALA A 24 16.13 4.86 0.28
CA ALA A 24 15.74 5.43 -1.01
C ALA A 24 15.77 6.96 -0.97
N GLU A 25 16.39 7.58 -1.98
CA GLU A 25 16.40 9.05 -2.11
C GLU A 25 15.04 9.64 -2.47
N GLN A 26 14.18 8.85 -3.14
CA GLN A 26 12.86 9.28 -3.59
C GLN A 26 11.76 8.36 -3.04
N PRO A 27 10.58 8.91 -2.72
CA PRO A 27 9.45 8.11 -2.29
C PRO A 27 8.92 7.27 -3.46
N VAL A 28 8.57 6.02 -3.16
CA VAL A 28 7.86 5.16 -4.10
C VAL A 28 6.43 5.67 -4.23
N ARG A 29 5.99 5.87 -5.47
CA ARG A 29 4.61 6.22 -5.80
C ARG A 29 3.95 5.08 -6.55
N ALA A 30 2.75 4.70 -6.11
CA ALA A 30 2.00 3.62 -6.73
C ALA A 30 0.49 3.85 -6.62
N LYS A 31 -0.26 3.27 -7.55
CA LYS A 31 -1.71 3.04 -7.36
C LYS A 31 -1.92 1.62 -6.86
N ALA A 32 -2.89 1.46 -5.98
CA ALA A 32 -3.27 0.16 -5.47
C ALA A 32 -4.78 0.02 -5.30
N GLU A 33 -5.27 -1.19 -5.49
CA GLU A 33 -6.67 -1.55 -5.29
C GLU A 33 -6.83 -2.14 -3.89
N VAL A 34 -7.81 -1.67 -3.13
CA VAL A 34 -8.19 -2.23 -1.83
C VAL A 34 -8.87 -3.59 -2.05
N ARG A 35 -8.30 -4.64 -1.46
CA ARG A 35 -8.77 -6.03 -1.58
C ARG A 35 -9.48 -6.54 -0.33
N TYR A 36 -9.19 -5.97 0.83
CA TYR A 36 -9.95 -6.17 2.06
C TYR A 36 -9.84 -4.96 2.98
N ALA A 37 -10.82 -4.79 3.86
CA ALA A 37 -10.80 -3.82 4.94
C ALA A 37 -11.36 -4.48 6.21
N ARG A 38 -10.69 -4.28 7.34
CA ARG A 38 -11.09 -4.81 8.65
C ARG A 38 -10.82 -3.79 9.74
N GLU A 39 -11.81 -3.54 10.57
CA GLU A 39 -11.65 -2.69 11.75
C GLU A 39 -10.77 -3.37 12.81
N LEU A 40 -9.92 -2.58 13.45
CA LEU A 40 -9.10 -2.96 14.59
C LEU A 40 -9.72 -2.42 15.88
N SER A 41 -9.40 -3.07 17.00
CA SER A 41 -9.90 -2.67 18.33
C SER A 41 -9.50 -1.26 18.77
N SER A 42 -8.53 -0.63 18.08
CA SER A 42 -8.06 0.74 18.31
C SER A 42 -8.86 1.81 17.57
N GLY A 43 -9.94 1.47 16.87
CA GLY A 43 -10.69 2.40 16.00
C GLY A 43 -9.96 2.73 14.69
N GLN A 44 -8.85 2.05 14.40
CA GLN A 44 -8.14 2.10 13.12
C GLN A 44 -8.61 0.95 12.22
N TRP A 45 -8.28 1.03 10.94
CA TRP A 45 -8.63 0.01 9.95
C TRP A 45 -7.39 -0.61 9.35
N ALA A 46 -7.34 -1.93 9.33
CA ALA A 46 -6.38 -2.69 8.55
C ALA A 46 -6.95 -2.93 7.15
N ILE A 47 -6.26 -2.43 6.13
CA ILE A 47 -6.60 -2.65 4.73
C ILE A 47 -5.54 -3.49 4.03
N GLY A 48 -5.97 -4.40 3.18
CA GLY A 48 -5.11 -5.09 2.24
C GLY A 48 -5.19 -4.45 0.88
N VAL A 49 -4.04 -4.16 0.28
CA VAL A 49 -3.96 -3.53 -1.05
C VAL A 49 -3.10 -4.37 -2.00
N ARG A 50 -3.49 -4.36 -3.28
CA ARG A 50 -2.73 -4.91 -4.41
C ARG A 50 -2.30 -3.76 -5.32
N PHE A 51 -1.00 -3.63 -5.59
CA PHE A 51 -0.50 -2.63 -6.53
C PHE A 51 -1.07 -2.87 -7.94
N THR A 52 -1.55 -1.81 -8.58
CA THR A 52 -2.10 -1.84 -9.95
C THR A 52 -1.22 -1.03 -10.91
N GLU A 53 -0.59 0.04 -10.43
CA GLU A 53 0.36 0.84 -11.20
C GLU A 53 1.55 1.22 -10.32
N MET A 54 2.76 1.09 -10.85
CA MET A 54 4.02 1.42 -10.17
C MET A 54 5.14 1.55 -11.21
N ALA A 55 6.15 2.38 -10.93
CA ALA A 55 7.35 2.40 -11.76
C ALA A 55 8.04 1.03 -11.77
N ARG A 56 8.50 0.60 -12.95
CA ARG A 56 9.12 -0.73 -13.12
C ARG A 56 10.36 -0.91 -12.24
N THR A 57 11.15 0.14 -12.06
CA THR A 57 12.30 0.15 -11.14
C THR A 57 11.87 -0.17 -9.72
N ASP A 58 10.84 0.51 -9.23
CA ASP A 58 10.34 0.37 -7.86
C ASP A 58 9.74 -1.03 -7.63
N ALA A 59 9.04 -1.57 -8.63
CA ALA A 59 8.49 -2.93 -8.58
C ALA A 59 9.61 -3.98 -8.44
N HIS A 60 10.70 -3.84 -9.20
CA HIS A 60 11.86 -4.73 -9.08
C HIS A 60 12.53 -4.65 -7.71
N TRP A 61 12.62 -3.46 -7.12
CA TRP A 61 13.15 -3.28 -5.77
C TRP A 61 12.24 -3.89 -4.70
N LEU A 62 10.92 -3.70 -4.81
CA LEU A 62 9.96 -4.24 -3.84
C LEU A 62 9.96 -5.76 -3.78
N VAL A 63 10.06 -6.45 -4.92
CA VAL A 63 10.17 -7.92 -4.96
C VAL A 63 11.42 -8.42 -4.23
N ARG A 64 12.52 -7.65 -4.25
CA ARG A 64 13.75 -8.01 -3.52
C ARG A 64 13.62 -7.80 -2.01
N LEU A 65 12.81 -6.83 -1.59
CA LEU A 65 12.62 -6.50 -0.17
C LEU A 65 11.56 -7.38 0.51
N PHE A 66 10.61 -7.90 -0.27
CA PHE A 66 9.49 -8.71 0.23
C PHE A 66 9.27 -9.94 -0.68
N PRO A 67 10.11 -11.00 -0.55
CA PRO A 67 9.92 -12.25 -1.30
C PRO A 67 8.66 -13.01 -0.88
#